data_AF-A0A0F9M553-F1
#
_entry.id   AF-A0A0F9M553-F1
#
_cell.length_a   1.000
_cell.length_b   1.000
_cell.length_c   1.000
_cell.angle_alpha   90.00
_cell.angle_beta   90.00
_cell.angle_gamma   90.00
#
_symmetry.space_group_name_H-M   'P 1'
#
loop_
_entity.id
_entity.type
_entity.pdbx_description
1 polymer ?
#
loop_
_entity_poly.entity_id
_entity_poly.type
_entity_poly.pdbx_seq_one_letter_code
_entity_poly.pdbx_strand_id
1 'polypeptide(L)'
;MILNNDTKLKRAQFTQEILESICNAPKYCSFYSHVFNRIAALGLHMKAKKERLFENEDWSNLANREELMRKIEKFIIKHTK
;
A
#
# COMPACT_ATOMS: atom_id res chain seq x y z
N MET A 1 -26.53 11.91 -13.31
CA MET A 1 -25.15 11.37 -13.26
C MET A 1 -24.73 11.27 -11.79
N ILE A 2 -25.22 10.24 -11.10
CA ILE A 2 -24.96 10.01 -9.66
C ILE A 2 -23.94 8.87 -9.60
N LEU A 3 -22.66 9.20 -9.71
CA LEU A 3 -21.58 8.19 -9.79
C LEU A 3 -20.36 8.59 -8.98
N ASN A 4 -20.46 9.59 -8.10
CA ASN A 4 -19.27 10.19 -7.48
C ASN A 4 -19.05 9.75 -6.03
N ASN A 5 -20.09 9.33 -5.31
CA ASN A 5 -19.97 8.94 -3.90
C ASN A 5 -19.72 7.43 -3.73
N ASP A 6 -20.41 6.57 -4.48
CA ASP A 6 -20.19 5.11 -4.46
C ASP A 6 -18.78 4.71 -4.88
N THR A 7 -18.20 5.38 -5.89
CA THR A 7 -16.85 5.06 -6.36
C THR A 7 -15.77 5.48 -5.36
N LYS A 8 -16.00 6.58 -4.63
CA LYS A 8 -15.12 7.02 -3.54
C LYS A 8 -15.22 6.07 -2.35
N LEU A 9 -16.44 5.65 -2.00
CA LEU A 9 -16.67 4.70 -0.91
C LEU A 9 -16.02 3.33 -1.21
N LYS A 10 -16.22 2.80 -2.42
CA LYS A 10 -15.59 1.54 -2.86
C LYS A 10 -14.07 1.62 -2.90
N ARG A 11 -13.49 2.77 -3.30
CA ARG A 11 -12.04 3.00 -3.25
C ARG A 11 -11.52 3.06 -1.82
N ALA A 12 -12.24 3.73 -0.92
CA ALA A 12 -11.86 3.81 0.49
C ALA A 12 -11.90 2.43 1.18
N GLN A 13 -12.96 1.65 0.94
CA GLN A 13 -13.08 0.27 1.43
C GLN A 13 -11.95 -0.62 0.89
N PHE A 14 -11.72 -0.59 -0.43
CA PHE A 14 -10.64 -1.34 -1.07
C PHE A 14 -9.26 -0.95 -0.53
N THR A 15 -9.08 0.32 -0.17
CA THR A 15 -7.83 0.81 0.43
C THR A 15 -7.62 0.29 1.85
N GLN A 16 -8.68 0.23 2.65
CA GLN A 16 -8.62 -0.37 3.99
C GLN A 16 -8.31 -1.86 3.91
N GLU A 17 -8.94 -2.60 2.99
CA GLU A 17 -8.64 -4.02 2.76
C GLU A 17 -7.18 -4.24 2.34
N ILE A 18 -6.63 -3.36 1.50
CA ILE A 18 -5.22 -3.41 1.09
C ILE A 18 -4.31 -3.20 2.32
N LEU A 19 -4.59 -2.20 3.15
CA LEU A 19 -3.82 -1.91 4.36
C LEU A 19 -3.87 -3.08 5.34
N GLU A 20 -5.06 -3.62 5.61
CA GLU A 20 -5.23 -4.78 6.48
C GLU A 20 -4.48 -6.00 5.93
N SER A 21 -4.53 -6.21 4.61
CA SER A 21 -3.77 -7.29 3.98
C SER A 21 -2.27 -7.10 4.12
N ILE A 22 -1.74 -5.87 4.04
CA ILE A 22 -0.32 -5.57 4.23
C ILE A 22 0.10 -5.81 5.69
N CYS A 23 -0.72 -5.40 6.66
CA CYS A 23 -0.49 -5.67 8.09
C CYS A 23 -0.47 -7.18 8.37
N ASN A 24 -1.42 -7.93 7.79
CA ASN A 24 -1.55 -9.38 7.92
C ASN A 24 -0.73 -10.17 6.88
N ALA A 25 0.33 -9.57 6.32
CA ALA A 25 1.16 -10.22 5.31
C ALA A 25 1.62 -11.61 5.79
N PRO A 26 1.38 -12.69 5.01
CA PRO A 26 1.77 -14.04 5.40
C PRO A 26 3.28 -14.17 5.53
N LYS A 27 3.75 -14.90 6.55
CA LYS A 27 5.19 -15.11 6.83
C LYS A 27 5.97 -15.83 5.71
N TYR A 28 5.27 -16.46 4.76
CA TYR A 28 5.87 -17.21 3.66
C TYR A 28 6.14 -16.37 2.39
N CYS A 29 5.62 -15.13 2.32
CA CYS A 29 5.83 -14.23 1.20
C CYS A 29 6.81 -13.13 1.58
N SER A 30 7.66 -12.68 0.66
CA SER A 30 8.50 -11.52 0.92
C SER A 30 7.60 -10.30 1.17
N PHE A 31 7.86 -9.56 2.25
CA PHE A 31 7.08 -8.39 2.61
C PHE A 31 7.06 -7.37 1.47
N TYR A 32 8.18 -7.22 0.78
CA TYR A 32 8.33 -6.42 -0.44
C TYR A 32 7.32 -6.82 -1.54
N SER A 33 7.33 -8.09 -1.97
CA SER A 33 6.48 -8.54 -3.08
C SER A 33 5.00 -8.41 -2.74
N HIS A 34 4.64 -8.68 -1.48
CA HIS A 34 3.27 -8.50 -0.99
C HIS A 34 2.82 -7.04 -1.08
N VAL A 35 3.62 -6.10 -0.56
CA VAL A 35 3.33 -4.66 -0.61
C VAL A 35 3.30 -4.15 -2.05
N PHE A 36 4.26 -4.55 -2.88
CA PHE A 36 4.33 -4.13 -4.28
C PHE A 36 3.07 -4.54 -5.07
N ASN A 37 2.65 -5.81 -4.95
CA ASN A 37 1.45 -6.31 -5.62
C ASN A 37 0.19 -5.55 -5.18
N ARG A 38 0.09 -5.23 -3.88
CA ARG A 38 -1.03 -4.48 -3.33
C ARG A 38 -1.06 -3.03 -3.82
N ILE A 39 0.08 -2.34 -3.83
CA ILE A 39 0.18 -0.98 -4.39
C ILE A 39 -0.10 -0.97 -5.91
N ALA A 40 0.31 -2.02 -6.62
CA ALA A 40 -0.02 -2.20 -8.03
C ALA A 40 -1.53 -2.40 -8.25
N ALA A 41 -2.20 -3.18 -7.40
CA ALA A 41 -3.66 -3.38 -7.43
C ALA A 41 -4.45 -2.08 -7.20
N LEU A 42 -3.89 -1.14 -6.43
CA LEU A 42 -4.44 0.22 -6.28
C LEU A 42 -4.19 1.13 -7.49
N GLY A 43 -3.44 0.67 -8.50
CA GLY A 43 -3.03 1.51 -9.63
C GLY A 43 -1.99 2.58 -9.24
N LEU A 44 -1.38 2.48 -8.06
CA LEU A 44 -0.45 3.47 -7.51
C LEU A 44 1.02 3.17 -7.82
N HIS A 45 1.32 2.10 -8.57
CA HIS A 45 2.70 1.67 -8.87
C HIS A 45 3.55 2.77 -9.52
N MET A 46 3.00 3.54 -10.48
CA MET A 46 3.72 4.65 -11.10
C MET A 46 4.04 5.78 -10.11
N LYS A 47 3.12 6.06 -9.19
CA LYS A 47 3.32 7.09 -8.16
C LYS A 47 4.35 6.64 -7.12
N ALA A 48 4.29 5.37 -6.72
CA ALA A 48 5.25 4.77 -5.80
C ALA A 48 6.67 4.78 -6.39
N LYS A 49 6.80 4.52 -7.70
CA LYS A 49 8.08 4.66 -8.41
C LYS A 49 8.58 6.10 -8.43
N LYS A 50 7.71 7.08 -8.69
CA LYS A 50 8.08 8.52 -8.66
C LYS A 50 8.54 8.97 -7.27
N GLU A 51 7.88 8.50 -6.22
CA GLU A 51 8.25 8.82 -4.83
C GLU A 51 9.35 7.91 -4.27
N ARG A 52 9.92 7.03 -5.11
CA ARG A 52 11.01 6.11 -4.72
C ARG A 52 10.67 5.29 -3.47
N LEU A 53 9.39 4.93 -3.31
CA LEU A 53 8.87 4.25 -2.12
C LEU A 53 9.64 2.96 -1.84
N PHE A 54 10.10 2.28 -2.89
CA PHE A 54 10.74 0.98 -2.85
C PHE A 54 12.28 1.00 -2.95
N GLU A 55 12.91 2.12 -3.30
CA GLU A 55 14.33 2.14 -3.77
C GLU A 55 15.38 2.08 -2.65
N ASN A 56 15.06 2.47 -1.42
CA ASN A 56 16.08 2.69 -0.37
C ASN A 56 15.76 2.00 0.97
N GLU A 57 14.85 1.04 0.97
CA GLU A 57 14.39 0.43 2.20
C GLU A 57 14.88 -1.00 2.35
N ASP A 58 15.35 -1.34 3.55
CA ASP A 58 15.72 -2.72 3.88
C ASP A 58 14.44 -3.51 4.18
N TRP A 59 13.81 -4.03 3.11
CA TRP A 59 12.58 -4.81 3.17
C TRP A 59 12.75 -6.19 3.80
N SER A 60 13.99 -6.61 4.04
CA SER A 60 14.34 -7.89 4.67
C SER A 60 14.55 -7.75 6.17
N ASN A 61 14.82 -6.55 6.66
CA ASN A 61 14.98 -6.28 8.08
C ASN A 61 13.63 -6.18 8.79
N LEU A 62 13.33 -7.19 9.61
CA LEU A 62 12.12 -7.24 10.45
C LEU A 62 12.03 -6.07 11.45
N ALA A 63 13.17 -5.53 11.91
CA ALA A 63 13.18 -4.38 12.81
C ALA A 63 12.64 -3.10 12.14
N ASN A 64 12.79 -2.99 10.82
CA ASN A 64 12.29 -1.86 10.05
C ASN A 64 10.83 -2.06 9.62
N ARG A 65 10.24 -3.24 9.81
CA ARG A 65 8.90 -3.59 9.28
C ARG A 65 7.81 -2.62 9.75
N GLU A 66 7.83 -2.20 11.01
CA GLU A 66 6.87 -1.22 11.53
C GLU A 66 7.05 0.16 10.88
N GLU A 67 8.29 0.59 10.65
CA GLU A 67 8.60 1.85 9.98
C GLU A 67 8.15 1.81 8.51
N LEU A 68 8.44 0.71 7.81
CA LEU A 68 7.97 0.45 6.44
C LEU A 68 6.45 0.53 6.37
N MET A 69 5.75 -0.14 7.30
CA MET A 69 4.28 -0.10 7.38
C MET A 69 3.76 1.33 7.52
N ARG A 70 4.31 2.13 8.44
CA ARG A 70 3.90 3.53 8.63
C ARG A 70 4.12 4.38 7.38
N LYS A 71 5.21 4.13 6.64
CA LYS A 71 5.51 4.85 5.40
C LYS A 71 4.55 4.47 4.27
N ILE A 72 4.26 3.18 4.12
CA ILE A 72 3.29 2.65 3.16
C ILE A 72 1.89 3.20 3.48
N GLU A 73 1.49 3.19 4.74
CA GLU A 73 0.21 3.75 5.20
C GLU A 73 0.09 5.24 4.82
N LYS A 74 1.11 6.04 5.14
CA LYS A 74 1.15 7.46 4.74
C LYS A 74 1.06 7.64 3.23
N PHE A 75 1.75 6.83 2.45
CA PHE A 75 1.70 6.88 0.99
C PHE A 75 0.31 6.56 0.45
N ILE A 76 -0.30 5.48 0.95
CA ILE A 76 -1.63 5.04 0.54
C ILE A 76 -2.68 6.10 0.90
N ILE A 77 -2.66 6.62 2.13
CA ILE A 77 -3.58 7.69 2.56
C ILE A 77 -3.41 8.94 1.69
N LYS A 78 -2.16 9.35 1.42
CA LYS A 78 -1.86 10.53 0.59
C LYS A 78 -2.43 10.44 -0.82
N HIS A 79 -2.44 9.25 -1.42
CA HIS A 79 -2.85 9.07 -2.83
C HIS A 79 -4.27 8.57 -3.02
N THR A 80 -4.96 8.21 -1.93
CA THR A 80 -6.33 7.66 -1.99
C THR A 80 -7.37 8.58 -1.35
N LYS A 81 -6.95 9.66 -0.70
CA LYS A 81 -7.82 10.75 -0.24
C LYS A 81 -8.22 11.66 -1.40
#